data_AF-A0A7C7XVW0-F1
#
_entry.id   AF-A0A7C7XVW0-F1
#
_cell.length_a   1.000
_cell.length_b   1.000
_cell.length_c   1.000
_cell.angle_alpha   90.00
_cell.angle_beta   90.00
_cell.angle_gamma   90.00
#
_symmetry.space_group_name_H-M   'P 1'
#
loop_
_entity.id
_entity.type
_entity.pdbx_description
1 polymer ?
#
loop_
_entity_poly.entity_id
_entity_poly.type
_entity_poly.pdbx_seq_one_letter_code
_entity_poly.pdbx_strand_id
1 'polypeptide(L)'
;MALFPSNSNDVKFEYKALVPNWKLLEKFKKKIINEEKFIITYNKQLNELNPTNVFEHLNSLTGDVEPILMCHCAKTKFCHRHLFAAWLESKLGIQIEELDSPNHVRKDGYLVKRKDLSLFNEED
;
A
#
# COMPACT_ATOMS: atom_id res chain seq x y z
N MET A 1 7.05 8.28 -6.17
CA MET A 1 7.01 8.84 -4.80
C MET A 1 7.36 7.76 -3.81
N ALA A 2 8.26 8.00 -2.86
CA ALA A 2 8.66 7.00 -1.88
C ALA A 2 7.88 7.17 -0.56
N LEU A 3 7.47 6.05 0.03
CA LEU A 3 6.85 6.01 1.36
C LEU A 3 7.90 6.02 2.50
N PHE A 4 9.18 6.14 2.18
CA PHE A 4 10.26 6.31 3.15
C PHE A 4 11.35 7.20 2.58
N PRO A 5 12.18 7.82 3.45
CA PRO A 5 13.38 8.50 2.99
C PRO A 5 14.28 7.53 2.24
N SER A 6 14.55 7.86 0.99
CA SER A 6 15.49 7.16 0.12
C SER A 6 16.71 8.07 -0.04
N ASN A 7 17.92 7.56 0.14
CA ASN A 7 19.16 8.29 -0.18
C ASN A 7 19.43 8.35 -1.71
N SER A 8 18.42 8.07 -2.55
CA SER A 8 18.49 8.16 -4.01
C SER A 8 18.12 9.57 -4.47
N ASN A 9 18.99 10.18 -5.27
CA ASN A 9 18.74 11.46 -5.94
C ASN A 9 17.51 11.45 -6.88
N ASP A 10 16.95 10.28 -7.17
CA ASP A 10 15.81 10.11 -8.07
C ASP A 10 14.46 10.23 -7.34
N VAL A 11 14.45 10.19 -6.00
CA VAL A 11 13.24 10.40 -5.20
C VAL A 11 13.00 11.89 -5.01
N LYS A 12 12.20 12.47 -5.90
CA LYS A 12 11.88 13.91 -5.87
C LYS A 12 10.92 14.31 -4.75
N PHE A 13 10.06 13.40 -4.28
CA PHE A 13 8.99 13.72 -3.32
C PHE A 13 8.75 12.59 -2.30
N GLU A 14 8.62 12.98 -1.03
CA GLU A 14 8.28 12.12 0.11
C GLU A 14 6.94 12.55 0.71
N TYR A 15 6.01 11.60 0.90
CA TYR A 15 4.72 11.88 1.55
C TYR A 15 4.67 11.29 2.96
N LYS A 16 5.25 12.01 3.93
CA LYS A 16 5.46 11.52 5.29
C LYS A 16 4.18 11.13 6.03
N ALA A 17 3.03 11.73 5.70
CA ALA A 17 1.76 11.39 6.35
C ALA A 17 1.23 9.99 5.99
N LEU A 18 1.68 9.44 4.86
CA LEU A 18 1.34 8.07 4.41
C LEU A 18 2.26 7.01 5.01
N VAL A 19 3.19 7.42 5.87
CA VAL A 19 4.12 6.49 6.52
C VAL A 19 3.49 6.06 7.83
N PRO A 20 3.46 4.75 8.15
CA PRO A 20 3.00 4.32 9.46
C PRO A 20 3.81 5.00 10.56
N ASN A 21 3.14 5.40 11.65
CA ASN A 21 3.79 6.05 12.78
C ASN A 21 5.08 5.31 13.20
N TRP A 22 6.17 6.04 13.45
CA TRP A 22 7.46 5.46 13.83
C TRP A 22 7.34 4.46 14.99
N LYS A 23 6.56 4.80 16.02
CA LYS A 23 6.33 3.92 17.18
C LYS A 23 5.63 2.62 16.78
N LEU A 24 4.73 2.68 15.79
CA LEU A 24 4.05 1.50 15.26
C LEU A 24 5.03 0.60 14.51
N LEU A 25 5.85 1.17 13.63
CA LEU A 25 6.90 0.45 12.91
C LEU A 25 7.91 -0.19 13.86
N GLU A 26 8.35 0.54 14.88
CA GLU A 26 9.31 0.05 15.87
C GLU A 26 8.74 -1.12 16.68
N LYS A 27 7.50 -1.00 17.17
CA LYS A 27 6.82 -2.10 17.89
C LYS A 27 6.66 -3.34 17.02
N PHE A 28 6.35 -3.15 15.74
CA PHE A 28 6.22 -4.27 14.80
C PHE A 28 7.57 -4.93 14.51
N LYS A 29 8.63 -4.15 14.27
CA LYS A 29 10.00 -4.66 14.09
C LYS A 29 10.49 -5.44 15.31
N LYS A 30 10.19 -4.96 16.52
CA LYS A 30 10.51 -5.64 17.79
C LYS A 30 9.58 -6.81 18.12
N LYS A 31 8.63 -7.15 17.24
CA LYS A 31 7.61 -8.21 17.43
C LYS A 31 6.78 -8.04 18.71
N ILE A 32 6.64 -6.80 19.19
CA ILE A 32 5.80 -6.44 20.34
C ILE A 32 4.31 -6.51 19.93
N ILE A 33 4.02 -6.23 18.66
CA ILE A 33 2.70 -6.36 18.05
C ILE A 33 2.78 -7.27 16.83
N ASN A 34 1.67 -7.95 16.52
CA ASN A 34 1.52 -8.76 15.33
C ASN A 34 0.98 -7.94 14.14
N GLU A 35 0.86 -8.59 12.98
CA GLU A 35 0.38 -7.96 11.73
C GLU A 35 -1.05 -7.45 11.86
N GLU A 36 -1.94 -8.24 12.46
CA GLU A 36 -3.34 -7.83 12.69
C GLU A 36 -3.42 -6.50 13.46
N LYS A 37 -2.69 -6.40 14.59
CA LYS A 37 -2.67 -5.18 15.37
C LYS A 37 -2.03 -4.01 14.61
N PHE A 38 -1.02 -4.30 13.79
CA PHE A 38 -0.42 -3.31 12.91
C PHE A 38 -1.44 -2.76 11.91
N ILE A 39 -2.15 -3.64 11.20
CA ILE A 39 -3.18 -3.29 10.20
C ILE A 39 -4.25 -2.41 10.84
N ILE A 40 -4.81 -2.82 11.98
CA ILE A 40 -5.86 -2.07 12.69
C ILE A 40 -5.36 -0.66 13.04
N THR A 41 -4.16 -0.57 13.63
CA THR A 41 -3.62 0.72 14.10
C THR A 41 -3.26 1.62 12.92
N TYR A 42 -2.72 1.06 11.85
CA TYR A 42 -2.37 1.83 10.66
C TYR A 42 -3.60 2.30 9.88
N ASN A 43 -4.62 1.45 9.73
CA ASN A 43 -5.90 1.87 9.12
C ASN A 43 -6.59 2.96 9.94
N LYS A 44 -6.47 2.95 11.27
CA LYS A 44 -6.96 4.05 12.10
C LYS A 44 -6.24 5.36 11.75
N GLN A 45 -4.91 5.34 11.63
CA GLN A 45 -4.12 6.50 11.20
C GLN A 45 -4.55 6.99 9.81
N LEU A 46 -4.74 6.08 8.85
CA LEU A 46 -5.17 6.46 7.49
C LEU A 46 -6.58 7.07 7.49
N ASN A 47 -7.49 6.59 8.32
CA ASN A 47 -8.85 7.12 8.45
C ASN A 47 -8.92 8.51 9.10
N GLU A 48 -7.83 9.02 9.65
CA GLU A 48 -7.72 10.42 10.09
C GLU A 48 -7.45 11.37 8.91
N LEU A 49 -7.09 10.84 7.73
CA LEU A 49 -6.84 11.59 6.51
C LEU A 49 -8.10 11.69 5.64
N ASN A 50 -8.20 12.79 4.87
CA ASN A 50 -9.18 12.90 3.79
C ASN A 50 -8.62 12.22 2.51
N PRO A 51 -9.26 11.17 1.99
CA PRO A 51 -8.74 10.39 0.85
C PRO A 51 -8.70 11.21 -0.44
N THR A 52 -9.66 12.10 -0.68
CA THR A 52 -9.69 13.00 -1.84
C THR A 52 -8.50 13.95 -1.82
N ASN A 53 -8.25 14.61 -0.68
CA ASN A 53 -7.11 15.51 -0.55
C ASN A 53 -5.77 14.77 -0.71
N VAL A 54 -5.67 13.55 -0.18
CA VAL A 54 -4.48 12.71 -0.38
C VAL A 54 -4.28 12.44 -1.87
N PHE A 55 -5.31 12.01 -2.59
CA PHE A 55 -5.24 11.72 -4.02
C PHE A 55 -4.87 12.97 -4.84
N GLU A 56 -5.51 14.10 -4.59
CA GLU A 56 -5.20 15.38 -5.24
C GLU A 56 -3.76 15.82 -4.98
N HIS A 57 -3.29 15.71 -3.74
CA HIS A 57 -1.90 16.03 -3.43
C HIS A 57 -0.92 15.07 -4.11
N LEU A 58 -1.23 13.78 -4.18
CA LEU A 58 -0.37 12.80 -4.89
C LEU A 58 -0.21 13.19 -6.36
N ASN A 59 -1.31 13.54 -7.03
CA ASN A 59 -1.28 14.01 -8.42
C ASN A 59 -0.54 15.35 -8.56
N SER A 60 -0.81 16.31 -7.66
CA SER A 60 -0.14 17.61 -7.65
C SER A 60 1.38 17.49 -7.51
N LEU A 61 1.86 16.55 -6.69
CA LEU A 61 3.29 16.28 -6.51
C LEU A 61 3.95 15.69 -7.76
N THR A 62 3.22 14.96 -8.59
CA THR A 62 3.76 14.36 -9.83
C THR A 62 3.42 15.15 -11.08
N GLY A 63 2.62 16.21 -10.97
CA GLY A 63 2.17 17.04 -12.07
C GLY A 63 1.33 16.23 -13.05
N ASP A 64 1.71 16.27 -14.34
CA ASP A 64 0.99 15.56 -15.42
C ASP A 64 1.38 14.07 -15.54
N VAL A 65 2.18 13.55 -14.60
CA VAL A 65 2.62 12.15 -14.60
C VAL A 65 1.86 11.36 -13.54
N GLU A 66 1.46 10.13 -13.88
CA GLU A 66 0.77 9.23 -12.95
C GLU A 66 1.63 8.93 -11.70
N PRO A 67 1.07 9.08 -10.48
CA PRO A 67 1.80 8.80 -9.26
C PRO A 67 2.12 7.31 -9.06
N ILE A 68 3.42 6.99 -8.97
CA ILE A 68 3.89 5.64 -8.58
C ILE A 68 4.24 5.61 -7.09
N LEU A 69 3.65 4.66 -6.34
CA LEU A 69 3.95 4.41 -4.93
C LEU A 69 5.10 3.42 -4.78
N MET A 70 6.20 3.84 -4.12
CA MET A 70 7.39 3.02 -3.94
C MET A 70 7.65 2.69 -2.46
N CYS A 71 8.14 1.49 -2.20
CA CYS A 71 8.61 1.05 -0.88
C CYS A 71 9.77 0.05 -1.02
N HIS A 72 10.68 0.01 -0.04
CA HIS A 72 11.82 -0.91 0.00
C HIS A 72 11.47 -2.38 0.28
N CYS A 73 10.22 -2.71 0.60
CA CYS A 73 9.81 -4.08 0.90
C CYS A 73 9.64 -4.88 -0.39
N ALA A 74 10.02 -6.16 -0.34
CA ALA A 74 9.83 -7.08 -1.46
C ALA A 74 8.36 -7.17 -1.89
N LYS A 75 8.15 -7.44 -3.18
CA LYS A 75 6.85 -7.42 -3.88
C LYS A 75 5.69 -8.08 -3.10
N THR A 76 5.89 -9.32 -2.67
CA THR A 76 4.87 -10.19 -2.06
C THR A 76 4.91 -10.23 -0.53
N LYS A 77 5.78 -9.46 0.11
CA LYS A 77 5.88 -9.43 1.58
C LYS A 77 4.90 -8.43 2.18
N PHE A 78 4.61 -8.63 3.47
CA PHE A 78 3.84 -7.68 4.26
C PHE A 78 4.43 -6.28 4.12
N CYS A 79 3.61 -5.33 3.65
CA CYS A 79 4.05 -3.96 3.41
C CYS A 79 2.89 -2.99 3.59
N HIS A 80 3.16 -1.83 4.19
CA HIS A 80 2.17 -0.76 4.31
C HIS A 80 1.76 -0.17 2.96
N ARG A 81 2.54 -0.33 1.88
CA ARG A 81 2.12 0.12 0.54
C ARG A 81 0.85 -0.60 0.09
N HIS A 82 0.77 -1.90 0.41
CA HIS A 82 -0.39 -2.74 0.09
C HIS A 82 -1.61 -2.32 0.90
N LEU A 83 -1.40 -1.98 2.19
CA LEU A 83 -2.47 -1.47 3.06
C LEU A 83 -2.95 -0.09 2.60
N PHE A 84 -2.04 0.81 2.26
CA PHE A 84 -2.37 2.16 1.79
C PHE A 84 -3.12 2.12 0.46
N ALA A 85 -2.63 1.35 -0.52
CA ALA A 85 -3.31 1.20 -1.81
C ALA A 85 -4.73 0.64 -1.63
N ALA A 86 -4.89 -0.44 -0.87
CA ALA A 86 -6.21 -1.01 -0.57
C ALA A 86 -7.14 -0.02 0.15
N TRP A 87 -6.61 0.77 1.08
CA TRP A 87 -7.38 1.83 1.73
C TRP A 87 -7.86 2.88 0.73
N LEU A 88 -6.98 3.39 -0.14
CA LEU A 88 -7.32 4.43 -1.11
C LEU A 88 -8.33 3.94 -2.15
N GLU A 89 -8.14 2.73 -2.69
CA GLU A 89 -9.09 2.05 -3.58
C GLU A 89 -10.48 1.94 -2.91
N SER A 90 -10.53 1.48 -1.66
CA SER A 90 -11.79 1.32 -0.93
C SER A 90 -12.51 2.65 -0.65
N LYS A 91 -11.78 3.75 -0.50
CA LYS A 91 -12.34 5.07 -0.16
C LYS A 91 -12.81 5.84 -1.38
N LEU A 92 -12.14 5.69 -2.52
CA LEU A 92 -12.41 6.48 -3.73
C LEU A 92 -13.05 5.66 -4.86
N GLY A 93 -13.11 4.33 -4.73
CA GLY A 93 -13.61 3.45 -5.79
C GLY A 93 -12.71 3.42 -7.03
N ILE A 94 -11.43 3.75 -6.87
CA ILE A 94 -10.42 3.71 -7.93
C ILE A 94 -9.71 2.36 -7.97
N GLN A 95 -9.02 2.07 -9.07
CA GLN A 95 -8.16 0.90 -9.22
C GLN A 95 -6.69 1.34 -9.19
N ILE A 96 -5.90 0.71 -8.32
CA ILE A 96 -4.45 0.94 -8.20
C ILE A 96 -3.75 -0.36 -8.56
N GLU A 97 -3.06 -0.37 -9.69
CA GLU A 97 -2.38 -1.57 -10.17
C GLU A 97 -0.97 -1.72 -9.60
N GLU A 98 -0.52 -2.96 -9.41
CA GLU A 98 0.88 -3.25 -9.12
C GLU A 98 1.63 -3.43 -10.45
N LEU A 99 2.70 -2.65 -10.64
CA LEU A 99 3.54 -2.72 -11.84
C LEU A 99 4.05 -4.17 -12.05
N ASP A 100 3.92 -4.67 -13.28
CA ASP A 100 4.31 -6.04 -13.69
C ASP A 100 3.64 -7.17 -12.87
N SER A 101 2.39 -6.98 -12.42
CA SER A 101 1.72 -7.93 -11.51
C SER A 101 0.21 -8.13 -11.72
N PRO A 102 -0.30 -8.20 -12.96
CA PRO A 102 -1.74 -8.18 -13.21
C PRO A 102 -2.52 -9.32 -12.51
N ASN A 103 -1.86 -10.45 -12.26
CA ASN A 103 -2.47 -11.65 -11.66
C ASN A 103 -2.36 -11.69 -10.13
N HIS A 104 -2.16 -10.55 -9.47
CA HIS A 104 -2.10 -10.51 -8.00
C HIS A 104 -3.19 -9.60 -7.43
N VAL A 105 -3.61 -9.95 -6.21
CA VAL A 105 -4.59 -9.18 -5.43
C VAL A 105 -4.01 -8.85 -4.07
N ARG A 106 -4.38 -7.70 -3.52
CA ARG A 106 -3.96 -7.30 -2.17
C ARG A 106 -4.82 -8.02 -1.13
N LYS A 107 -4.18 -8.57 -0.11
CA LYS A 107 -4.85 -9.19 1.04
C LYS A 107 -4.04 -8.99 2.30
N ASP A 108 -4.62 -8.34 3.31
CA ASP A 108 -4.04 -8.16 4.65
C ASP A 108 -2.59 -7.64 4.64
N GLY A 109 -2.29 -6.71 3.73
CA GLY A 109 -0.95 -6.11 3.59
C GLY A 109 0.03 -6.94 2.77
N TYR A 110 -0.42 -8.02 2.13
CA TYR A 110 0.33 -8.84 1.20
C TYR A 110 -0.19 -8.70 -0.23
N LEU A 111 0.65 -9.11 -1.18
CA LEU A 111 0.27 -9.31 -2.57
C LEU A 111 0.23 -10.82 -2.86
N VAL A 112 -0.96 -11.37 -3.05
CA VAL A 112 -1.19 -12.81 -3.27
C VAL A 112 -1.62 -13.07 -4.71
N LYS A 113 -1.24 -14.22 -5.28
CA LYS A 113 -1.72 -14.58 -6.62
C LYS A 113 -3.25 -14.71 -6.60
N ARG A 114 -3.90 -14.15 -7.61
CA ARG A 114 -5.32 -14.38 -7.86
C ARG A 114 -5.49 -15.87 -8.05
N LYS A 115 -6.35 -16.48 -7.23
CA LYS A 115 -6.75 -17.87 -7.42
C LYS A 115 -7.91 -17.82 -8.40
N ASP A 116 -7.60 -17.91 -9.68
CA ASP A 116 -8.66 -18.11 -10.67
C ASP A 116 -9.30 -19.45 -10.32
N LEU A 117 -10.59 -19.44 -9.97
CA LEU A 117 -11.38 -20.65 -9.84
C LEU A 117 -11.27 -21.36 -11.19
N SER A 118 -10.61 -22.53 -11.20
CA SER A 118 -10.52 -23.35 -12.40
C SER A 118 -11.94 -23.60 -12.91
N LEU A 119 -12.24 -23.08 -14.10
CA LEU A 119 -13.53 -23.26 -14.80
C LEU A 119 -13.81 -24.72 -15.22
N PHE A 120 -12.94 -25.65 -14.83
CA PHE A 120 -13.14 -27.07 -15.02
C PHE A 120 -13.70 -27.64 -13.73
N ASN A 121 -15.03 -27.66 -13.62
CA ASN A 121 -15.69 -28.72 -12.88
C ASN A 121 -15.46 -29.98 -13.70
N GLU A 122 -14.69 -30.93 -13.18
CA GLU A 122 -14.70 -32.29 -13.68
C GLU A 122 -16.10 -32.85 -13.36
N GLU A 123 -16.98 -32.84 -14.35
CA GLU A 123 -18.19 -33.66 -14.35
C GLU A 123 -17.74 -35.09 -14.65
N ASP A 124 -17.75 -35.94 -13.61
CA ASP A 124 -17.65 -37.40 -13.69
C ASP A 124 -18.94 -38.02 -14.27
#